data_AF-A0A963R8L7-F1
#
_entry.id   AF-A0A963R8L7-F1
#
_cell.length_a   1.000
_cell.length_b   1.000
_cell.length_c   1.000
_cell.angle_alpha   90.00
_cell.angle_beta   90.00
_cell.angle_gamma   90.00
#
_symmetry.space_group_name_H-M   'P 1'
#
loop_
_entity.id
_entity.type
_entity.pdbx_description
1 polymer ?
#
loop_
_entity_poly.entity_id
_entity_poly.type
_entity_poly.pdbx_seq_one_letter_code
_entity_poly.pdbx_strand_id
1 'polypeptide(L)'
;MLKDRLKLFRARQAAPATSAKDKAKAKLKAAPMPSPVPRTNLILADILLRGGNRLLRRGVERSLLTAKYSPGQAEKLMKNRTLLGTLASTALARVATRSVPGAIVVGGGLLAKTLYDRRKARESAEVPQASPQMGDWEADDADDDEA
;
A
#
# COMPACT_ATOMS: atom_id res chain seq x y z
N MET A 1 21.25 29.00 -30.19
CA MET A 1 21.95 28.09 -29.27
C MET A 1 21.16 27.71 -28.02
N LEU A 2 20.61 28.65 -27.22
CA LEU A 2 19.85 28.29 -26.02
C LEU A 2 18.42 27.77 -26.31
N LYS A 3 17.77 28.31 -27.35
CA LYS A 3 16.40 27.93 -27.78
C LYS A 3 16.33 26.51 -28.35
N ASP A 4 17.39 26.05 -29.02
CA ASP A 4 17.47 24.71 -29.62
C ASP A 4 17.67 23.63 -28.56
N ARG A 5 18.45 23.93 -27.52
CA ARG A 5 18.62 23.08 -26.35
C ARG A 5 17.34 22.95 -25.52
N LEU A 6 16.52 24.00 -25.47
CA LEU A 6 15.21 23.97 -24.81
C LEU A 6 14.19 23.11 -25.58
N LYS A 7 14.22 23.15 -26.93
CA LYS A 7 13.41 22.28 -27.79
C LYS A 7 13.81 20.81 -27.64
N LEU A 8 15.10 20.51 -27.54
CA LEU A 8 15.62 19.16 -27.26
C LEU A 8 15.20 18.64 -25.88
N PHE A 9 15.16 19.49 -24.85
CA PHE A 9 14.67 19.12 -23.52
C PHE A 9 13.15 18.87 -23.49
N ARG A 10 12.36 19.71 -24.17
CA ARG A 10 10.92 19.50 -24.33
C ARG A 10 10.59 18.26 -25.16
N ALA A 11 11.34 17.99 -26.23
CA ALA A 11 11.17 16.80 -27.06
C ALA A 11 11.48 15.51 -26.29
N ARG A 12 12.44 15.56 -25.33
CA ARG A 12 12.75 14.42 -24.44
C ARG A 12 11.71 14.21 -23.34
N GLN A 13 11.06 15.28 -22.86
CA GLN A 13 9.89 15.19 -21.97
C GLN A 13 8.63 14.68 -22.69
N ALA A 14 8.53 14.87 -24.01
CA ALA A 14 7.42 14.44 -24.84
C ALA A 14 7.58 13.03 -25.44
N ALA A 15 8.59 12.25 -25.03
CA ALA A 15 8.59 10.83 -25.33
C ALA A 15 7.43 10.18 -24.56
N PRO A 16 6.49 9.47 -25.22
CA PRO A 16 5.42 8.80 -24.52
C PRO A 16 6.06 7.71 -23.67
N ALA A 17 6.25 7.99 -22.38
CA ALA A 17 6.47 6.96 -21.39
C ALA A 17 5.23 6.07 -21.49
N THR A 18 5.33 4.97 -22.26
CA THR A 18 4.26 3.99 -22.41
C THR A 18 3.77 3.68 -21.02
N SER A 19 2.54 4.11 -20.73
CA SER A 19 2.05 4.09 -19.36
C SER A 19 2.04 2.64 -18.90
N ALA A 20 2.14 2.38 -17.60
CA ALA A 20 2.01 1.02 -17.08
C ALA A 20 0.74 0.33 -17.61
N LYS A 21 -0.31 1.11 -17.91
CA LYS A 21 -1.53 0.66 -18.57
C LYS A 21 -1.29 0.20 -20.01
N ASP A 22 -0.50 0.92 -20.79
CA ASP A 22 -0.19 0.56 -22.19
C ASP A 22 0.67 -0.70 -22.26
N LYS A 23 1.64 -0.83 -21.36
CA LYS A 23 2.44 -2.05 -21.22
C LYS A 23 1.59 -3.24 -20.78
N ALA A 24 0.68 -3.04 -19.83
CA ALA A 24 -0.25 -4.07 -19.38
C ALA A 24 -1.21 -4.49 -20.51
N LYS A 25 -1.77 -3.54 -21.26
CA LYS A 25 -2.63 -3.82 -22.43
C LYS A 25 -1.86 -4.56 -23.53
N ALA A 26 -0.62 -4.18 -23.81
CA ALA A 26 0.21 -4.86 -24.79
C ALA A 26 0.48 -6.32 -24.38
N LYS A 27 0.82 -6.57 -23.10
CA LYS A 27 0.98 -7.93 -22.58
C LYS A 27 -0.32 -8.73 -22.60
N LEU A 28 -1.45 -8.10 -22.30
CA LEU A 28 -2.76 -8.76 -22.34
C LEU A 28 -3.18 -9.13 -23.77
N LYS A 29 -2.86 -8.29 -24.76
CA LYS A 29 -3.08 -8.60 -26.19
C LYS A 29 -2.16 -9.71 -26.72
N ALA A 30 -0.93 -9.78 -26.19
CA ALA A 30 0.03 -10.82 -26.55
C ALA A 30 -0.22 -12.15 -25.83
N ALA A 31 -0.95 -12.14 -24.71
CA ALA A 31 -1.29 -13.34 -23.98
C ALA A 31 -2.37 -14.12 -24.73
N PRO A 32 -2.19 -15.44 -24.96
CA PRO A 32 -3.25 -16.28 -25.48
C PRO A 32 -4.44 -16.25 -24.52
N MET A 33 -5.63 -15.98 -25.05
CA MET A 33 -6.84 -15.94 -24.22
C MET A 33 -7.15 -17.35 -23.71
N PRO A 34 -7.45 -17.54 -22.41
CA PRO A 34 -7.63 -18.88 -21.82
C PRO A 34 -8.75 -19.71 -22.47
N SER A 35 -9.78 -19.04 -23.01
CA SER A 35 -10.86 -19.69 -23.73
C SER A 35 -11.27 -18.90 -24.99
N PRO A 36 -11.78 -19.57 -26.04
CA PRO A 36 -12.25 -18.92 -27.27
C PRO A 36 -13.50 -18.05 -27.08
N VAL A 37 -14.28 -18.28 -26.01
CA VAL A 37 -15.53 -17.58 -25.75
C VAL A 37 -15.30 -16.36 -24.84
N PRO A 38 -15.62 -15.12 -25.27
CA PRO A 38 -15.32 -13.91 -24.50
C PRO A 38 -15.91 -13.89 -23.09
N ARG A 39 -17.12 -14.43 -22.90
CA ARG A 39 -17.80 -14.48 -21.60
C ARG A 39 -17.05 -15.32 -20.56
N THR A 40 -16.50 -16.47 -20.95
CA THR A 40 -15.78 -17.35 -20.02
C THR A 40 -14.46 -16.73 -19.56
N ASN A 41 -13.78 -15.97 -20.42
CA ASN A 41 -12.58 -15.23 -20.03
C ASN A 41 -12.87 -14.18 -18.95
N LEU A 42 -14.03 -13.52 -19.01
CA LEU A 42 -14.45 -12.56 -18.00
C LEU A 42 -14.80 -13.24 -16.67
N ILE A 43 -15.50 -14.38 -16.71
CA ILE A 43 -15.81 -15.16 -15.51
C ILE A 43 -14.52 -15.66 -14.86
N LEU A 44 -13.59 -16.20 -15.65
CA LEU A 44 -12.31 -16.68 -15.16
C LEU A 44 -11.47 -15.54 -14.56
N ALA A 45 -11.48 -14.37 -15.21
CA ALA A 45 -10.82 -13.19 -14.68
C ALA A 45 -11.43 -12.72 -13.34
N ASP A 46 -12.76 -12.70 -13.21
CA ASP A 46 -13.43 -12.33 -11.95
C ASP A 46 -13.10 -13.32 -10.82
N ILE A 47 -13.12 -14.63 -11.10
CA ILE A 47 -12.73 -15.68 -10.15
C ILE A 47 -11.27 -15.51 -9.73
N LEU A 48 -10.37 -15.31 -10.70
CA LEU A 48 -8.94 -15.12 -10.44
C LEU A 48 -8.69 -13.88 -9.59
N LEU A 49 -9.36 -12.76 -9.89
CA LEU A 49 -9.23 -11.53 -9.11
C LEU A 49 -9.75 -11.71 -7.68
N ARG A 50 -10.90 -12.38 -7.50
CA ARG A 50 -11.46 -12.66 -6.16
C ARG A 50 -10.58 -13.62 -5.35
N GLY A 51 -10.07 -14.68 -5.98
CA GLY A 51 -9.20 -15.67 -5.33
C GLY A 51 -7.81 -15.10 -5.03
N GLY A 52 -7.18 -14.51 -6.04
CA GLY A 52 -5.83 -13.94 -5.95
C GLY A 52 -5.73 -12.81 -4.95
N ASN A 53 -6.73 -11.93 -4.85
CA ASN A 53 -6.73 -10.83 -3.88
C ASN A 53 -6.69 -11.32 -2.42
N ARG A 54 -7.38 -12.43 -2.10
CA ARG A 54 -7.36 -13.00 -0.74
C ARG A 54 -5.97 -13.53 -0.37
N LEU A 55 -5.29 -14.18 -1.32
CA LEU A 55 -3.94 -14.71 -1.12
C LEU A 55 -2.92 -13.59 -1.00
N LEU A 56 -3.01 -12.59 -1.88
CA LEU A 56 -2.14 -11.41 -1.85
C LEU A 56 -2.24 -10.68 -0.51
N ARG A 57 -3.46 -10.46 -0.01
CA ARG A 57 -3.69 -9.80 1.28
C ARG A 57 -3.00 -10.55 2.42
N ARG A 58 -3.17 -11.87 2.50
CA ARG A 58 -2.51 -12.70 3.54
C ARG A 58 -0.99 -12.66 3.41
N GLY A 59 -0.46 -12.68 2.19
CA GLY A 59 0.98 -12.58 1.94
C GLY A 59 1.57 -11.26 2.43
N VAL A 60 0.87 -10.14 2.17
CA VAL A 60 1.28 -8.81 2.64
C VAL A 60 1.17 -8.71 4.17
N GLU A 61 0.07 -9.17 4.76
CA GLU A 61 -0.10 -9.19 6.23
C GLU A 61 1.02 -9.98 6.91
N ARG A 62 1.31 -11.20 6.42
CA ARG A 62 2.39 -12.04 6.94
C ARG A 62 3.76 -11.36 6.80
N SER A 63 4.05 -10.81 5.62
CA SER A 63 5.32 -10.14 5.33
C SER A 63 5.56 -8.92 6.23
N LEU A 64 4.53 -8.09 6.44
CA LEU A 64 4.64 -6.89 7.29
C LEU A 64 4.82 -7.25 8.77
N LEU A 65 4.10 -8.27 9.25
CA LEU A 65 4.21 -8.73 10.64
C LEU A 65 5.59 -9.33 10.91
N THR A 66 6.08 -10.19 10.03
CA THR A 66 7.40 -10.82 10.18
C THR A 66 8.55 -9.84 10.00
N ALA A 67 8.40 -8.79 9.18
CA ALA A 67 9.47 -7.82 8.95
C ALA A 67 9.69 -6.83 10.11
N LYS A 68 8.74 -6.70 11.04
CA LYS A 68 8.75 -5.63 12.06
C LYS A 68 8.47 -6.07 13.50
N TYR A 69 7.91 -7.25 13.72
CA TYR A 69 7.48 -7.67 15.06
C TYR A 69 7.92 -9.10 15.38
N SER A 70 8.23 -9.34 16.65
CA SER A 70 8.46 -10.70 17.17
C SER A 70 7.13 -11.50 17.18
N PRO A 71 7.16 -12.83 17.02
CA PRO A 71 5.95 -13.65 16.85
C PRO A 71 4.91 -13.48 17.98
N GLY A 72 5.33 -13.24 19.23
CA GLY A 72 4.42 -13.02 20.36
C GLY A 72 3.81 -11.61 20.45
N GLN A 73 4.47 -10.58 19.90
CA GLN A 73 3.93 -9.22 19.84
C GLN A 73 2.98 -9.03 18.66
N ALA A 74 3.26 -9.68 17.53
CA ALA A 74 2.39 -9.66 16.35
C ALA A 74 0.98 -10.16 16.68
N GLU A 75 0.85 -11.23 17.45
CA GLU A 75 -0.43 -11.83 17.81
C GLU A 75 -1.28 -10.92 18.74
N LYS A 76 -0.62 -10.22 19.67
CA LYS A 76 -1.27 -9.25 20.57
C LYS A 76 -1.72 -7.98 19.83
N LEU A 77 -0.89 -7.45 18.92
CA LEU A 77 -1.27 -6.28 18.10
C LEU A 77 -2.40 -6.60 17.12
N MET A 78 -2.47 -7.83 16.61
CA MET A 78 -3.57 -8.26 15.74
C MET A 78 -4.92 -8.29 16.46
N LYS A 79 -4.99 -8.74 17.72
CA LYS A 79 -6.28 -8.91 18.43
C LYS A 79 -7.02 -7.60 18.76
N ASN A 80 -6.30 -6.51 19.08
CA ASN A 80 -6.94 -5.25 19.48
C ASN A 80 -7.19 -4.26 18.32
N ARG A 81 -6.42 -4.36 17.23
CA ARG A 81 -6.53 -3.45 16.07
C ARG A 81 -7.58 -3.90 15.04
N THR A 82 -8.08 -5.13 15.16
CA THR A 82 -8.75 -5.86 14.07
C THR A 82 -10.20 -5.49 13.82
N LEU A 83 -10.92 -4.81 14.71
CA LEU A 83 -12.33 -4.50 14.44
C LEU A 83 -12.50 -3.13 13.78
N LEU A 84 -12.19 -2.05 14.50
CA LEU A 84 -12.36 -0.70 13.98
C LEU A 84 -11.36 -0.38 12.85
N GLY A 85 -10.11 -0.80 13.02
CA GLY A 85 -9.05 -0.62 12.02
C GLY A 85 -9.32 -1.41 10.74
N THR A 86 -9.92 -2.61 10.84
CA THR A 86 -10.30 -3.39 9.66
C THR A 86 -11.49 -2.78 8.94
N LEU A 87 -12.50 -2.26 9.64
CA LEU A 87 -13.63 -1.58 9.01
C LEU A 87 -13.19 -0.32 8.26
N ALA A 88 -12.42 0.55 8.91
CA ALA A 88 -11.91 1.77 8.29
C ALA A 88 -11.00 1.47 7.09
N SER A 89 -10.06 0.52 7.24
CA SER A 89 -9.17 0.12 6.14
C SER A 89 -9.93 -0.55 4.99
N THR A 90 -10.98 -1.33 5.28
CA THR A 90 -11.81 -1.95 4.25
C THR A 90 -12.64 -0.90 3.50
N ALA A 91 -13.15 0.12 4.19
CA ALA A 91 -13.85 1.23 3.57
C ALA A 91 -12.93 2.05 2.67
N LEU A 92 -11.74 2.41 3.15
CA LEU A 92 -10.71 3.09 2.35
C LEU A 92 -10.26 2.25 1.14
N ALA A 93 -10.06 0.95 1.33
CA ALA A 93 -9.72 0.03 0.25
C ALA A 93 -10.84 -0.05 -0.80
N ARG A 94 -12.11 -0.07 -0.39
CA ARG A 94 -13.26 0.00 -1.30
C ARG A 94 -13.28 1.31 -2.09
N VAL A 95 -13.02 2.44 -1.45
CA VAL A 95 -12.94 3.75 -2.13
C VAL A 95 -11.77 3.79 -3.13
N ALA A 96 -10.62 3.25 -2.75
CA ALA A 96 -9.45 3.16 -3.62
C ALA A 96 -9.66 2.19 -4.81
N THR A 97 -10.43 1.11 -4.62
CA THR A 97 -10.61 0.06 -5.65
C THR A 97 -11.84 0.26 -6.53
N ARG A 98 -12.83 1.06 -6.11
CA ARG A 98 -14.05 1.31 -6.90
C ARG A 98 -13.79 2.20 -8.14
N SER A 99 -12.70 2.95 -8.16
CA SER A 99 -12.40 3.83 -9.29
C SER A 99 -10.89 4.05 -9.51
N VAL A 100 -10.48 4.18 -10.77
CA VAL A 100 -9.09 4.47 -11.16
C VAL A 100 -8.61 5.83 -10.60
N PRO A 101 -9.42 6.91 -10.59
CA PRO A 101 -9.02 8.16 -9.94
C PRO A 101 -8.81 8.00 -8.42
N GLY A 102 -9.71 7.27 -7.73
CA GLY A 102 -9.58 7.00 -6.29
C GLY A 102 -8.32 6.21 -5.95
N ALA A 103 -7.98 5.20 -6.77
CA ALA A 103 -6.75 4.44 -6.61
C ALA A 103 -5.50 5.31 -6.70
N ILE A 104 -5.48 6.28 -7.63
CA ILE A 104 -4.34 7.19 -7.83
C ILE A 104 -4.22 8.15 -6.65
N VAL A 105 -5.32 8.74 -6.19
CA VAL A 105 -5.29 9.69 -5.06
C VAL A 105 -4.88 8.99 -3.78
N VAL A 106 -5.53 7.88 -3.44
CA VAL A 106 -5.26 7.15 -2.19
C VAL A 106 -3.88 6.48 -2.26
N GLY A 107 -3.60 5.75 -3.34
CA GLY A 107 -2.31 5.07 -3.53
C GLY A 107 -1.15 6.05 -3.66
N GLY A 108 -1.32 7.14 -4.40
CA GLY A 108 -0.33 8.20 -4.56
C GLY A 108 -0.08 8.98 -3.27
N GLY A 109 -1.14 9.31 -2.52
CA GLY A 109 -1.04 9.97 -1.22
C GLY A 109 -0.29 9.11 -0.18
N LEU A 110 -0.60 7.81 -0.12
CA LEU A 110 0.13 6.88 0.75
C LEU A 110 1.61 6.80 0.34
N LEU A 111 1.90 6.64 -0.96
CA LEU A 111 3.28 6.57 -1.45
C LEU A 111 4.05 7.85 -1.13
N ALA A 112 3.45 9.01 -1.39
CA ALA A 112 4.04 10.31 -1.06
C ALA A 112 4.34 10.41 0.44
N LYS A 113 3.41 9.98 1.31
CA LYS A 113 3.62 9.99 2.76
C LYS A 113 4.79 9.10 3.18
N THR A 114 4.89 7.89 2.64
CA THR A 114 6.01 6.99 2.99
C THR A 114 7.37 7.55 2.57
N LEU A 115 7.45 8.19 1.39
CA LEU A 115 8.67 8.85 0.93
C LEU A 115 9.02 10.06 1.80
N TYR A 116 8.01 10.84 2.19
CA TYR A 116 8.18 11.97 3.10
C TYR A 116 8.69 11.53 4.48
N ASP A 117 8.08 10.51 5.09
CA ASP A 117 8.50 9.99 6.40
C ASP A 117 9.91 9.41 6.35
N ARG A 118 10.26 8.72 5.27
CA ARG A 118 11.61 8.18 5.09
C ARG A 118 12.66 9.26 4.93
N ARG A 119 12.32 10.36 4.27
CA ARG A 119 13.20 11.53 4.17
C ARG A 119 13.35 12.19 5.54
N LYS A 120 12.24 12.45 6.23
CA LYS A 120 12.25 13.09 7.54
C LYS A 120 12.94 12.25 8.60
N ALA A 121 12.79 10.92 8.59
CA ALA A 121 13.50 10.03 9.49
C ALA A 121 15.03 10.05 9.29
N ARG A 122 15.52 10.36 8.09
CA ARG A 122 16.97 10.56 7.83
C ARG A 122 17.44 11.90 8.36
N GLU A 123 16.64 12.95 8.17
CA GLU A 123 16.92 14.28 8.71
C GLU A 123 16.87 14.29 10.25
N SER A 124 15.95 13.55 10.85
CA SER A 124 15.84 13.39 12.31
C SER A 124 16.92 12.47 12.91
N ALA A 125 17.53 11.58 12.12
CA ALA A 125 18.64 10.73 12.57
C ALA A 125 19.98 11.49 12.65
N GLU A 126 20.05 12.67 12.02
CA GLU A 126 21.23 13.55 12.03
C GLU A 126 21.16 14.60 13.16
N VAL A 127 20.04 14.67 13.88
CA VAL A 127 19.95 15.34 15.18
C VAL A 127 20.10 14.27 16.26
N PRO A 128 21.22 14.22 17.02
CA PRO A 128 21.30 13.39 18.22
C PRO A 128 20.24 13.86 19.22
N GLN A 129 19.06 13.25 19.17
CA GLN A 129 18.00 13.55 20.11
C GLN A 129 18.33 12.82 21.41
N ALA A 130 18.85 13.61 22.36
CA ALA A 130 18.80 13.31 23.77
C ALA A 130 17.43 12.72 24.12
N SER A 131 17.48 11.54 24.73
CA SER A 131 16.34 10.76 25.16
C SER A 131 15.36 11.62 25.97
N PRO A 132 14.12 11.86 25.49
CA PRO A 132 13.04 12.21 26.40
C PRO A 132 12.77 10.96 27.21
N GLN A 133 13.11 11.03 28.49
CA GLN A 133 12.71 10.08 29.52
C GLN A 133 11.19 9.91 29.41
N MET A 134 10.73 8.76 28.88
CA MET A 134 9.36 8.32 29.06
C MET A 134 9.28 7.78 30.48
N GLY A 135 8.71 8.60 31.35
CA GLY A 135 8.33 8.22 32.70
C GLY A 135 7.42 7.00 32.70
N ASP A 136 7.66 6.16 33.70
CA ASP A 136 6.63 5.54 34.53
C ASP A 136 5.20 5.48 33.94
N TRP A 137 4.97 4.50 33.07
CA TRP A 137 3.68 3.82 33.15
C TRP A 137 3.85 2.77 34.25
N GLU A 138 3.77 3.24 35.49
CA GLU A 138 3.50 2.41 36.65
C GLU A 138 2.24 1.60 36.31
N ALA A 139 2.38 0.28 36.30
CA ALA A 139 1.26 -0.62 36.25
C ALA A 139 0.65 -0.61 37.65
N ASP A 140 -0.37 0.21 37.85
CA ASP A 140 -1.20 0.16 39.05
C ASP A 140 -2.68 -0.02 38.67
N ASP A 141 -3.35 -0.77 39.53
CA ASP A 141 -4.78 -1.05 39.61
C ASP A 141 -5.30 -2.22 38.75
N ALA A 142 -4.70 -3.38 39.03
CA ALA A 142 -5.51 -4.56 39.29
C ALA A 142 -6.14 -4.45 40.69
N ASP A 143 -7.38 -4.92 40.78
CA ASP A 143 -8.18 -5.16 41.99
C ASP A 143 -8.81 -3.92 42.67
N ASP A 144 -10.13 -3.80 42.51
CA ASP A 144 -11.06 -3.36 43.57
C ASP A 144 -12.52 -3.59 43.11
N ASP A 145 -13.03 -4.76 43.52
CA ASP A 145 -14.33 -5.07 44.14
C ASP A 145 -15.68 -4.41 43.76
N GLU A 146 -16.68 -5.30 43.71
CA GLU A 146 -18.10 -5.20 44.16
C GLU A 146 -19.01 -4.05 43.70
N ALA A 147 -20.08 -4.40 42.96
CA ALA A 147 -21.41 -4.71 43.53
C ALA A 147 -22.41 -5.16 42.44
#